data_AF-A0A972XUF4-F1
#
_entry.id   AF-A0A972XUF4-F1
#
_cell.length_a   1.000
_cell.length_b   1.000
_cell.length_c   1.000
_cell.angle_alpha   90.00
_cell.angle_beta   90.00
_cell.angle_gamma   90.00
#
_symmetry.space_group_name_H-M   'P 1'
#
loop_
_entity.id
_entity.type
_entity.pdbx_description
1 polymer ?
#
loop_
_entity_poly.entity_id
_entity_poly.type
_entity_poly.pdbx_seq_one_letter_code
_entity_poly.pdbx_strand_id
1 'polypeptide(L)' 'MQTIHSAEDLRTHMATVLRAAGSAPEEATTVAANLVEANLRGHDSHGVGMLPRYV' A
#
# COMPACT_ATOMS: atom_id res chain seq x y z
N MET A 1 9.16 18.85 -1.34
CA MET A 1 8.33 18.68 -2.55
C MET A 1 7.66 17.32 -2.43
N GLN A 2 6.33 17.26 -2.46
CA GLN A 2 5.62 15.98 -2.47
C GLN A 2 5.54 15.47 -3.91
N THR A 3 5.79 14.18 -4.11
CA THR A 3 5.61 13.51 -5.41
C THR A 3 4.20 12.95 -5.49
N ILE A 4 3.59 13.02 -6.67
CA ILE A 4 2.28 12.42 -6.94
C ILE A 4 2.49 11.09 -7.66
N HIS A 5 1.84 10.05 -7.17
CA HIS A 5 1.83 8.71 -7.76
C HIS A 5 0.39 8.32 -8.10
N SER A 6 0.19 7.52 -9.15
CA SER A 6 -1.13 6.97 -9.43
C SER A 6 -1.53 5.96 -8.35
N ALA A 7 -2.83 5.82 -8.10
CA ALA A 7 -3.32 4.82 -7.15
C ALA A 7 -2.99 3.39 -7.60
N GLU A 8 -3.00 3.14 -8.91
CA GLU A 8 -2.69 1.83 -9.49
C GLU A 8 -1.21 1.46 -9.29
N ASP A 9 -0.30 2.40 -9.54
CA ASP A 9 1.14 2.19 -9.32
C ASP A 9 1.42 1.89 -7.84
N LEU A 10 0.80 2.67 -6.94
CA LEU A 10 0.95 2.44 -5.50
C LEU A 10 0.42 1.07 -5.10
N ARG A 11 -0.77 0.66 -5.55
CA ARG A 11 -1.32 -0.67 -5.22
C ARG A 11 -0.38 -1.79 -5.68
N THR A 12 0.11 -1.71 -6.91
CA THR A 12 1.02 -2.69 -7.49
C THR A 12 2.34 -2.74 -6.71
N HIS A 13 2.90 -1.58 -6.37
CA HIS A 13 4.15 -1.50 -5.63
C HIS A 13 4.01 -2.06 -4.20
N MET A 14 2.96 -1.65 -3.47
CA MET A 14 2.70 -2.14 -2.11
C MET A 14 2.47 -3.66 -2.10
N ALA A 15 1.67 -4.19 -3.02
CA ALA A 15 1.42 -5.63 -3.11
C ALA A 15 2.70 -6.41 -3.43
N THR A 16 3.59 -5.85 -4.26
CA THR A 16 4.89 -6.45 -4.55
C THR A 16 5.77 -6.54 -3.31
N VAL A 17 5.83 -5.47 -2.50
CA VAL A 17 6.61 -5.48 -1.26
C VAL A 17 6.06 -6.48 -0.25
N LEU A 18 4.74 -6.50 -0.04
CA LEU A 18 4.08 -7.44 0.88
C LEU A 18 4.30 -8.90 0.47
N ARG A 19 4.20 -9.22 -0.82
CA ARG A 19 4.53 -10.56 -1.33
C ARG A 19 5.99 -10.93 -1.10
N ALA A 20 6.91 -9.99 -1.32
CA ALA A 20 8.33 -10.20 -1.05
C ALA A 20 8.62 -10.42 0.45
N ALA A 21 7.81 -9.82 1.33
CA ALA A 21 7.86 -10.03 2.78
C ALA A 21 7.17 -11.34 3.25
N GLY A 22 6.55 -12.10 2.34
CA GLY A 22 6.01 -13.44 2.62
C GLY A 22 4.48 -13.53 2.64
N SER A 23 3.75 -12.44 2.42
CA SER A 23 2.28 -12.49 2.32
C SER A 23 1.80 -13.32 1.14
N ALA A 24 0.66 -13.98 1.32
CA ALA A 24 -0.06 -14.64 0.23
C ALA A 24 -0.49 -13.60 -0.83
N PRO A 25 -0.60 -13.97 -2.12
CA PRO A 25 -0.95 -13.02 -3.18
C PRO A 25 -2.26 -12.26 -2.95
N GLU A 26 -3.29 -12.94 -2.43
CA GLU A 26 -4.59 -12.33 -2.12
C GLU A 26 -4.48 -11.34 -0.96
N GLU A 27 -3.82 -11.73 0.14
CA GLU A 27 -3.59 -10.86 1.30
C GLU A 27 -2.82 -9.59 0.91
N ALA A 28 -1.72 -9.75 0.16
CA ALA A 28 -0.92 -8.62 -0.30
C ALA A 28 -1.72 -7.65 -1.16
N THR A 29 -2.59 -8.16 -2.03
CA THR A 29 -3.48 -7.36 -2.87
C THR A 29 -4.50 -6.59 -2.02
N THR A 30 -5.13 -7.25 -1.04
CA THR A 30 -6.11 -6.63 -0.15
C THR A 30 -5.48 -5.56 0.74
N VAL A 31 -4.34 -5.84 1.36
CA VAL A 31 -3.64 -4.86 2.22
C VAL A 31 -3.18 -3.66 1.40
N ALA A 32 -2.59 -3.88 0.22
CA ALA A 32 -2.20 -2.80 -0.68
C ALA A 32 -3.38 -1.90 -1.08
N ALA A 33 -4.52 -2.49 -1.41
CA ALA A 33 -5.74 -1.76 -1.74
C ALA A 33 -6.20 -0.88 -0.57
N ASN A 34 -6.25 -1.44 0.64
CA ASN A 34 -6.68 -0.71 1.85
C ASN A 34 -5.76 0.46 2.19
N LEU A 35 -4.44 0.27 2.12
CA LEU A 35 -3.46 1.33 2.37
C LEU A 35 -3.62 2.49 1.36
N VAL A 36 -3.76 2.18 0.08
CA VAL A 36 -3.95 3.21 -0.95
C VAL A 36 -5.30 3.90 -0.82
N GLU A 37 -6.35 3.16 -0.47
CA GLU A 37 -7.67 3.71 -0.24
C GLU A 37 -7.69 4.67 0.97
N ALA A 38 -6.94 4.37 2.03
CA ALA A 38 -6.79 5.30 3.15
C ALA A 38 -6.17 6.63 2.72
N ASN A 39 -5.14 6.64 1.85
CA ASN A 39 -4.60 7.89 1.30
C ASN A 39 -5.62 8.61 0.42
N LEU A 40 -6.34 7.90 -0.45
CA LEU A 40 -7.36 8.50 -1.33
C LEU A 40 -8.52 9.13 -0.54
N ARG A 41 -8.82 8.61 0.66
CA ARG A 41 -9.82 9.15 1.59
C ARG A 41 -9.27 10.25 2.51
N GLY A 42 -7.99 10.60 2.42
CA GLY A 42 -7.33 11.60 3.27
C GLY A 42 -6.96 11.12 4.67
N HIS A 43 -6.91 9.81 4.90
CA HIS A 43 -6.53 9.18 6.16
C HIS A 43 -5.07 8.69 6.12
N ASP A 44 -4.12 9.60 5.92
CA ASP A 44 -2.70 9.27 5.70
C ASP A 44 -2.04 8.49 6.84
N SER A 45 -2.53 8.64 8.08
CA SER A 45 -2.08 7.86 9.25
C SER A 45 -2.32 6.35 9.12
N HIS A 46 -3.22 5.95 8.23
CA HIS A 46 -3.53 4.55 7.91
C HIS A 46 -3.13 4.18 6.48
N GLY A 47 -2.45 5.08 5.76
CA GLY A 47 -2.11 4.94 4.35
C GLY A 47 -0.80 4.21 4.08
N VAL A 48 -0.27 4.32 2.86
CA VAL A 48 0.96 3.63 2.41
C VAL A 48 2.18 3.83 3.32
N GLY A 49 2.23 4.92 4.09
CA GLY A 49 3.26 5.15 5.12
C GLY A 49 3.25 4.14 6.28
N MET A 50 2.23 3.30 6.38
CA MET A 50 2.17 2.18 7.33
C MET A 50 2.98 0.97 6.88
N LEU A 51 3.30 0.83 5.58
CA LEU A 51 3.96 -0.35 5.04
C LEU A 51 5.23 -0.76 5.82
N PRO A 52 6.14 0.14 6.23
CA PRO A 52 7.34 -0.24 6.99
C PRO A 52 7.06 -0.90 8.36
N ARG A 53 5.83 -0.87 8.87
CA ARG A 53 5.44 -1.56 10.12
C ARG A 53 4.97 -2.99 9.87
N TYR A 54 4.67 -3.35 8.62
CA TYR A 54 4.11 -4.65 8.25
C TYR A 54 5.16 -5.63 7.72
N VAL A 55 6.38 -5.14 7.47
CA VAL A 55 7.47 -5.89 6.82
C VAL A 55 8.72 -5.95 7.70
#